data_AF-A0AAQ4F5J4-F1
#
_entry.id   AF-A0AAQ4F5J4-F1
#
_cell.length_a   1.000
_cell.length_b   1.000
_cell.length_c   1.000
_cell.angle_alpha   90.00
_cell.angle_beta   90.00
_cell.angle_gamma   90.00
#
_symmetry.space_group_name_H-M   'P 1'
#
loop_
_entity.id
_entity.type
_entity.pdbx_description
1 polymer ?
#
loop_
_entity_poly.entity_id
_entity_poly.type
_entity_poly.pdbx_seq_one_letter_code
_entity_poly.pdbx_strand_id
1 'polypeptide(L)'
;MAHGYYLGYLRTSGGQLKMFEVIVGLVQLFYLMAVNYDRNHDWYVLRMDLLIMLMGTFTGVFAASFLLLTVLLGSTEVPFSLLYRLLYLSLCVVMIPATAVFLKETSIHGSRRELIVSGVTSVCFCIGLLANFVLAYRPTIFETKVSERVPKQPPPPPPSEGAQ
;
A
#
# COMPACT_ATOMS: atom_id res chain seq x y z
N MET A 1 -23.61 -14.09 -5.54
CA MET A 1 -22.27 -14.52 -6.03
C MET A 1 -21.18 -13.44 -5.93
N ALA A 2 -21.39 -12.34 -5.18
CA ALA A 2 -20.41 -11.24 -5.11
C ALA A 2 -19.27 -11.46 -4.09
N HIS A 3 -19.48 -12.23 -3.02
CA HIS A 3 -18.48 -12.39 -1.95
C HIS A 3 -17.20 -13.14 -2.36
N GLY A 4 -17.29 -14.06 -3.33
CA GLY A 4 -16.13 -14.86 -3.77
C GLY A 4 -15.11 -14.10 -4.61
N TYR A 5 -15.55 -13.08 -5.37
CA TYR A 5 -14.67 -12.28 -6.23
C TYR A 5 -13.80 -11.31 -5.42
N TYR A 6 -14.32 -10.71 -4.35
CA TYR A 6 -13.60 -9.72 -3.54
C TYR A 6 -12.52 -10.32 -2.65
N LEU A 7 -12.75 -11.52 -2.09
CA LEU A 7 -11.69 -12.30 -1.44
C LEU A 7 -10.58 -12.72 -2.42
N GLY A 8 -10.90 -12.78 -3.73
CA GLY A 8 -9.93 -13.05 -4.79
C GLY A 8 -8.86 -11.96 -4.91
N TYR A 9 -9.22 -10.68 -4.73
CA TYR A 9 -8.25 -9.58 -4.82
C TYR A 9 -7.19 -9.65 -3.71
N LEU A 10 -7.59 -9.99 -2.48
CA LEU A 10 -6.65 -10.16 -1.36
C LEU A 10 -5.61 -11.27 -1.63
N ARG A 11 -5.91 -12.20 -2.54
CA ARG A 11 -4.99 -13.25 -2.98
C ARG A 11 -4.08 -12.85 -4.14
N THR A 12 -4.31 -11.69 -4.76
CA THR A 12 -3.42 -11.15 -5.79
C THR A 12 -2.16 -10.55 -5.18
N SER A 13 -1.07 -10.48 -5.94
CA SER A 13 0.16 -9.84 -5.51
C SER A 13 -0.04 -8.36 -5.14
N GLY A 14 -0.90 -7.65 -5.88
CA GLY A 14 -1.27 -6.27 -5.57
C GLY A 14 -1.98 -6.14 -4.21
N GLY A 15 -3.01 -6.97 -3.98
CA GLY A 15 -3.72 -6.99 -2.69
C GLY A 15 -2.82 -7.34 -1.51
N GLN A 16 -1.96 -8.34 -1.65
CA GLN A 16 -1.00 -8.74 -0.63
C GLN A 16 0.01 -7.63 -0.30
N LEU A 17 0.51 -6.93 -1.32
CA LEU A 17 1.43 -5.80 -1.12
C LEU A 17 0.77 -4.62 -0.41
N LYS A 18 -0.51 -4.33 -0.68
CA LYS A 18 -1.25 -3.32 0.09
C LYS A 18 -1.44 -3.71 1.55
N MET A 19 -1.79 -4.96 1.82
CA MET A 19 -1.90 -5.45 3.20
C MET A 19 -0.55 -5.36 3.93
N PHE A 20 0.54 -5.75 3.26
CA PHE A 20 1.90 -5.61 3.79
C PHE A 20 2.25 -4.15 4.10
N GLU A 21 1.97 -3.23 3.17
CA GLU A 21 2.22 -1.80 3.32
C GLU A 21 1.43 -1.20 4.50
N VAL A 22 0.17 -1.59 4.67
CA VAL A 22 -0.65 -1.16 5.82
C VAL A 22 -0.08 -1.69 7.13
N ILE A 23 0.26 -2.99 7.21
CA ILE A 23 0.78 -3.59 8.45
C ILE A 23 2.11 -2.96 8.84
N VAL A 24 3.08 -2.93 7.92
CA VAL A 24 4.41 -2.37 8.17
C VAL A 24 4.32 -0.87 8.46
N GLY A 25 3.50 -0.14 7.69
CA GLY A 25 3.32 1.28 7.88
C GLY A 25 2.66 1.64 9.21
N LEU A 26 1.68 0.86 9.69
CA LEU A 26 1.11 1.06 11.02
C LEU A 26 2.12 0.79 12.13
N VAL A 27 2.89 -0.30 12.03
CA VAL A 27 3.96 -0.61 12.99
C VAL A 27 4.98 0.53 13.04
N GLN A 28 5.41 1.03 11.87
CA GLN A 28 6.34 2.14 11.78
C GLN A 28 5.74 3.43 12.35
N LEU A 29 4.48 3.76 12.03
CA LEU A 29 3.82 4.97 12.50
C LEU A 29 3.68 5.00 14.02
N PHE A 30 3.24 3.90 14.64
CA PHE A 30 3.19 3.79 16.10
C PHE A 30 4.58 3.85 16.74
N TYR A 31 5.58 3.24 16.10
CA TYR A 31 6.95 3.28 16.58
C TYR A 31 7.52 4.71 16.56
N LEU A 32 7.37 5.43 15.44
CA LEU A 32 7.83 6.81 15.30
C LEU A 32 7.12 7.74 16.28
N MET A 33 5.80 7.57 16.50
CA MET A 33 5.09 8.32 17.55
C MET A 33 5.65 8.01 18.94
N ALA A 34 5.88 6.73 19.26
CA ALA A 34 6.40 6.33 20.57
C ALA A 34 7.80 6.87 20.85
N VAL A 35 8.67 6.94 19.83
CA VAL A 35 10.02 7.51 19.94
C VAL A 35 9.98 9.04 20.02
N ASN A 36 9.01 9.69 19.36
CA ASN A 36 8.88 11.14 19.35
C ASN A 36 8.22 11.72 20.61
N TYR A 37 7.60 10.88 21.44
CA TYR A 37 6.92 11.28 22.67
C TYR A 37 7.92 11.43 23.82
N ASP A 38 8.09 12.65 24.34
CA ASP A 38 8.89 12.90 25.52
C ASP A 38 8.06 12.64 26.79
N ARG A 39 8.36 11.51 27.43
CA ARG A 39 7.68 11.04 28.65
C ARG A 39 7.91 11.92 29.87
N ASN A 40 8.96 12.74 29.87
CA ASN A 40 9.28 13.56 31.05
C ASN A 40 8.40 14.82 31.12
N HIS A 41 7.89 15.27 29.98
CA HIS A 41 7.16 16.52 29.82
C HIS A 41 5.79 16.36 29.16
N ASP A 42 5.39 15.12 28.83
CA ASP A 42 4.11 14.75 28.20
C ASP A 42 3.76 15.49 26.91
N TRP A 43 4.78 15.74 26.08
CA TRP A 43 4.64 16.42 24.79
C TRP A 43 5.46 15.74 23.68
N TYR A 44 5.11 16.01 22.43
CA TYR A 44 5.88 15.54 21.28
C TYR A 44 6.99 16.51 20.94
N VAL A 45 8.21 16.01 20.81
CA VAL A 45 9.35 16.83 20.36
C VAL A 45 9.21 17.08 18.85
N LEU A 46 9.35 18.33 18.41
CA LEU A 46 9.22 18.66 16.98
C LEU A 46 10.54 18.38 16.24
N ARG A 47 10.78 17.12 15.88
CA ARG A 47 11.90 16.71 15.02
C ARG A 47 11.45 16.63 13.57
N MET A 48 12.01 17.49 12.70
CA MET A 48 11.56 17.62 11.31
C MET A 48 11.77 16.34 10.48
N ASP A 49 12.85 15.60 10.73
CA ASP A 49 13.14 14.30 10.13
C ASP A 49 12.06 13.25 10.47
N LEU A 50 11.71 13.16 11.75
CA LEU A 50 10.62 12.30 12.25
C LEU A 50 9.27 12.73 11.69
N LEU A 51 8.99 14.03 11.65
CA LEU A 51 7.72 14.56 11.17
C LEU A 51 7.50 14.21 9.70
N ILE A 52 8.51 14.40 8.84
CA ILE A 52 8.43 14.04 7.41
C ILE A 52 8.20 12.53 7.25
N MET A 53 8.94 11.71 7.99
CA MET A 53 8.76 10.26 7.97
C MET A 53 7.36 9.84 8.42
N LEU A 54 6.83 10.47 9.46
CA LEU A 54 5.53 10.17 10.03
C LEU A 54 4.40 10.57 9.09
N MET A 55 4.48 11.77 8.48
CA MET A 55 3.52 12.22 7.47
C MET A 55 3.54 11.32 6.24
N GLY A 56 4.71 10.99 5.71
CA GLY A 56 4.81 10.14 4.53
C GLY A 56 4.39 8.69 4.77
N THR A 57 4.71 8.15 5.96
CA THR A 57 4.21 6.82 6.39
C THR A 57 2.69 6.84 6.51
N PHE A 58 2.12 7.88 7.14
CA PHE A 58 0.67 8.06 7.23
C PHE A 58 0.01 8.13 5.85
N THR A 59 0.57 8.92 4.92
CA THR A 59 0.05 9.03 3.55
C THR A 59 0.05 7.69 2.83
N GLY A 60 1.12 6.89 2.92
CA GLY A 60 1.17 5.56 2.30
C GLY A 60 0.17 4.58 2.93
N VAL A 61 0.07 4.54 4.26
CA VAL A 61 -0.94 3.71 4.96
C VAL A 61 -2.36 4.12 4.57
N PHE A 62 -2.64 5.42 4.54
CA PHE A 62 -3.95 5.95 4.16
C PHE A 62 -4.30 5.59 2.71
N ALA A 63 -3.37 5.80 1.78
CA ALA A 63 -3.56 5.44 0.37
C ALA A 63 -3.78 3.94 0.19
N ALA A 64 -2.96 3.10 0.81
CA ALA A 64 -3.08 1.65 0.72
C ALA A 64 -4.39 1.13 1.31
N SER A 65 -4.82 1.70 2.45
CA SER A 65 -6.10 1.36 3.10
C SER A 65 -7.29 1.81 2.24
N PHE A 66 -7.24 3.02 1.68
CA PHE A 66 -8.28 3.54 0.79
C PHE A 66 -8.42 2.68 -0.47
N LEU A 67 -7.30 2.22 -1.03
CA LEU A 67 -7.29 1.31 -2.19
C LEU A 67 -7.86 -0.07 -1.85
N LEU A 68 -7.50 -0.63 -0.70
CA LEU A 68 -8.10 -1.89 -0.24
C LEU A 68 -9.62 -1.75 -0.07
N LEU A 69 -10.09 -0.66 0.56
CA LEU A 69 -11.51 -0.40 0.75
C LEU A 69 -12.25 -0.20 -0.58
N THR A 70 -11.72 0.60 -1.49
CA THR A 70 -12.34 0.85 -2.80
C THR A 70 -12.48 -0.44 -3.63
N VAL A 71 -11.46 -1.31 -3.59
CA VAL A 71 -11.54 -2.62 -4.26
C VAL A 71 -12.54 -3.55 -3.56
N LEU A 72 -12.58 -3.57 -2.23
CA LEU A 72 -13.59 -4.34 -1.48
C LEU A 72 -15.02 -3.87 -1.74
N LEU A 73 -15.21 -2.58 -2.02
CA LEU A 73 -16.50 -1.97 -2.37
C LEU A 73 -16.91 -2.19 -3.83
N GLY A 74 -16.08 -2.84 -4.65
CA GLY A 74 -16.43 -3.15 -6.05
C GLY A 74 -15.77 -2.29 -7.11
N SER A 75 -14.95 -1.31 -6.74
CA SER A 75 -14.29 -0.44 -7.72
C SER A 75 -12.97 -1.05 -8.21
N THR A 76 -12.88 -1.35 -9.51
CA THR A 76 -11.66 -1.87 -10.15
C THR A 76 -10.87 -0.81 -10.89
N GLU A 77 -11.39 0.41 -11.05
CA GLU A 77 -10.77 1.47 -11.89
C GLU A 77 -9.63 2.21 -11.17
N VAL A 78 -9.71 2.32 -9.85
CA VAL A 78 -8.75 3.07 -9.02
C VAL A 78 -7.31 2.56 -9.13
N PRO A 79 -7.00 1.24 -9.06
CA PRO A 79 -5.63 0.75 -9.18
C PRO A 79 -5.00 0.96 -10.57
N PHE A 80 -5.78 1.33 -11.59
CA PHE A 80 -5.28 1.63 -12.94
C PHE A 80 -5.19 3.12 -13.25
N SER A 81 -5.58 3.98 -12.30
CA SER A 81 -5.58 5.43 -12.49
C SER A 81 -4.17 6.00 -12.61
N LEU A 82 -4.01 7.01 -13.45
CA LEU A 82 -2.78 7.81 -13.56
C LEU A 82 -2.44 8.49 -12.23
N LEU A 83 -3.46 8.91 -11.47
CA LEU A 83 -3.28 9.51 -10.13
C LEU A 83 -2.63 8.52 -9.15
N TYR A 84 -3.03 7.24 -9.21
CA TYR A 84 -2.44 6.19 -8.38
C TYR A 84 -0.95 5.98 -8.70
N ARG A 85 -0.59 5.98 -9.99
CA ARG A 85 0.79 5.88 -10.45
C ARG A 85 1.64 7.07 -9.98
N LEU A 86 1.12 8.28 -10.15
CA LEU A 86 1.80 9.51 -9.70
C LEU A 86 1.95 9.56 -8.18
N LEU A 87 0.97 9.05 -7.43
CA LEU A 87 1.03 8.97 -5.97
C LEU A 87 2.17 8.04 -5.51
N TYR A 88 2.28 6.84 -6.08
CA TYR A 88 3.37 5.93 -5.71
C TYR A 88 4.74 6.43 -6.16
N LEU A 89 4.80 7.14 -7.31
CA LEU A 89 6.02 7.81 -7.75
C LEU A 89 6.44 8.90 -6.75
N SER A 90 5.52 9.79 -6.37
CA SER A 90 5.81 10.88 -5.43
C SER A 90 6.19 10.35 -4.05
N LEU A 91 5.50 9.32 -3.56
CA LEU A 91 5.86 8.63 -2.33
C LEU A 91 7.26 8.04 -2.40
N CYS A 92 7.66 7.41 -3.50
CA CYS A 92 9.03 6.90 -3.65
C CYS A 92 10.08 8.03 -3.66
N VAL A 93 9.83 9.11 -4.41
CA VAL A 93 10.74 10.26 -4.52
C VAL A 93 10.93 10.98 -3.19
N VAL A 94 9.91 11.00 -2.32
CA VAL A 94 9.99 11.64 -1.00
C VAL A 94 10.51 10.67 0.06
N MET A 95 9.94 9.46 0.14
CA MET A 95 10.20 8.54 1.25
C MET A 95 11.58 7.90 1.20
N ILE A 96 12.13 7.63 0.02
CA ILE A 96 13.46 7.01 -0.09
C ILE A 96 14.55 7.97 0.44
N PRO A 97 14.62 9.24 -0.02
CA PRO A 97 15.57 10.21 0.56
C PRO A 97 15.26 10.52 2.03
N ALA A 98 13.99 10.69 2.41
CA ALA A 98 13.62 10.96 3.80
C ALA A 98 14.07 9.83 4.74
N THR A 99 13.93 8.57 4.32
CA THR A 99 14.40 7.40 5.08
C THR A 99 15.92 7.41 5.23
N ALA A 100 16.66 7.74 4.17
CA ALA A 100 18.12 7.82 4.25
C ALA A 100 18.59 8.93 5.22
N VAL A 101 17.96 10.11 5.15
CA VAL A 101 18.24 11.24 6.07
C VAL A 101 17.88 10.87 7.51
N PHE A 102 16.70 10.30 7.72
CA PHE A 102 16.24 9.86 9.04
C PHE A 102 17.16 8.78 9.66
N LEU A 103 17.62 7.81 8.85
CA LEU A 103 18.54 6.79 9.35
C LEU A 103 19.90 7.35 9.72
N LYS A 104 20.43 8.29 8.92
CA LYS A 104 21.65 9.01 9.25
C LYS A 104 21.49 9.77 10.57
N GLU A 105 20.40 10.50 10.73
CA GLU A 105 20.14 11.29 11.94
C GLU A 105 19.95 10.41 13.19
N THR A 106 19.21 9.31 13.04
CA THR A 106 19.02 8.31 14.10
C THR A 106 20.32 7.60 14.47
N SER A 107 21.24 7.41 13.52
CA SER A 107 22.55 6.81 13.82
C SER A 107 23.45 7.71 14.68
N ILE A 108 23.23 9.02 14.65
CA ILE A 108 23.99 10.01 15.42
C ILE A 108 23.38 10.20 16.82
N HIS A 109 22.05 10.30 16.89
CA HIS A 109 21.34 10.72 18.11
C HIS A 109 20.55 9.62 18.82
N GLY A 110 20.26 8.51 18.14
CA GLY A 110 19.40 7.44 18.65
C GLY A 110 20.14 6.28 19.28
N SER A 111 19.41 5.45 20.02
CA SER A 111 19.96 4.20 20.54
C SER A 111 20.15 3.17 19.42
N ARG A 112 21.07 2.21 19.61
CA ARG A 112 21.30 1.12 18.63
C ARG A 112 20.02 0.33 18.34
N ARG A 113 19.18 0.14 19.36
CA ARG A 113 17.88 -0.53 19.20
C ARG A 113 16.92 0.30 18.37
N GLU A 114 16.84 1.61 18.62
CA GLU A 114 16.04 2.53 17.81
C GLU A 114 16.45 2.51 16.35
N LEU A 115 17.75 2.59 16.08
CA LEU A 115 18.27 2.55 14.71
C LEU A 115 17.89 1.26 13.98
N ILE A 116 17.99 0.10 14.64
CA ILE A 116 17.66 -1.19 14.01
C ILE A 116 16.16 -1.29 13.73
N VAL A 117 15.32 -0.99 14.73
CA VAL A 117 13.86 -1.14 14.58
C VAL A 117 13.31 -0.12 13.60
N SER A 118 13.71 1.15 13.72
CA SER A 118 13.28 2.22 12.81
C SER A 118 13.83 1.99 11.40
N GLY A 119 15.06 1.50 11.27
CA GLY A 119 15.68 1.18 9.98
C GLY A 119 14.99 0.03 9.26
N VAL A 120 14.78 -1.10 9.93
CA VAL A 120 14.11 -2.25 9.32
C VAL A 120 12.69 -1.87 8.88
N THR A 121 11.92 -1.21 9.75
CA THR A 121 10.55 -0.82 9.43
C THR A 121 10.49 0.19 8.28
N SER A 122 11.32 1.23 8.31
CA SER A 122 11.36 2.26 7.25
C SER A 122 11.81 1.71 5.90
N VAL A 123 12.81 0.82 5.90
CA VAL A 123 13.28 0.18 4.67
C VAL A 123 12.23 -0.78 4.12
N CYS A 124 11.61 -1.60 4.97
CA CYS A 124 10.50 -2.48 4.55
C CYS A 124 9.34 -1.69 3.96
N PHE A 125 9.00 -0.54 4.55
CA PHE A 125 7.96 0.33 4.03
C PHE A 125 8.33 0.90 2.65
N CYS A 126 9.57 1.39 2.47
CA CYS A 126 10.06 1.85 1.18
C CYS A 126 10.07 0.74 0.11
N ILE A 127 10.42 -0.49 0.48
CA ILE A 127 10.35 -1.66 -0.42
C ILE A 127 8.90 -1.90 -0.84
N GLY A 128 7.95 -1.81 0.09
CA GLY A 128 6.52 -1.91 -0.21
C GLY A 128 6.04 -0.84 -1.18
N LEU A 129 6.42 0.43 -0.95
CA LEU A 129 6.13 1.55 -1.86
C LEU A 129 6.70 1.32 -3.26
N LEU A 130 7.97 0.92 -3.35
CA LEU A 130 8.64 0.68 -4.61
C LEU A 130 8.04 -0.51 -5.37
N ALA A 131 7.72 -1.61 -4.68
CA ALA A 131 7.07 -2.77 -5.29
C ALA A 131 5.69 -2.40 -5.85
N ASN A 132 4.91 -1.60 -5.11
CA ASN A 132 3.63 -1.09 -5.57
C ASN A 132 3.77 -0.13 -6.76
N PHE A 133 4.79 0.73 -6.77
CA PHE A 133 5.13 1.57 -7.92
C PHE A 133 5.43 0.71 -9.15
N VAL A 134 6.29 -0.30 -9.03
CA VAL A 134 6.62 -1.21 -10.15
C VAL A 134 5.38 -1.93 -10.66
N LEU A 135 4.51 -2.42 -9.77
CA LEU A 135 3.26 -3.05 -10.17
C LEU A 135 2.28 -2.08 -10.83
N ALA A 136 2.18 -0.84 -10.35
CA ALA A 136 1.32 0.18 -10.92
C ALA A 136 1.69 0.50 -12.39
N TYR A 137 2.98 0.39 -12.74
CA TYR A 137 3.51 0.64 -14.08
C TYR A 137 3.66 -0.61 -14.94
N ARG A 138 3.29 -1.81 -14.46
CA ARG A 138 3.27 -2.99 -15.33
C ARG A 138 2.23 -2.79 -16.44
N PRO A 139 2.57 -3.09 -17.70
CA PRO A 139 1.62 -2.98 -18.81
C PRO A 139 0.50 -4.01 -18.63
N THR A 140 -0.75 -3.54 -18.63
CA THR A 140 -2.03 -4.26 -18.46
C THR A 140 -2.32 -5.33 -19.52
N ILE A 141 -1.40 -5.58 -20.45
CA ILE A 141 -1.54 -6.52 -21.57
C ILE A 141 -1.51 -7.99 -21.10
N PHE A 142 -1.00 -8.27 -19.89
CA PHE A 142 -0.88 -9.65 -19.39
C PHE A 142 -2.11 -10.15 -18.60
N GLU A 143 -2.99 -9.27 -18.09
CA GLU A 143 -4.19 -9.69 -17.34
C GLU A 143 -5.41 -9.93 -18.25
N THR A 144 -5.43 -9.36 -19.46
CA THR A 144 -6.48 -9.65 -20.46
C THR A 144 -6.53 -11.13 -20.83
N LYS A 145 -5.39 -11.84 -20.78
CA LYS A 145 -5.33 -13.29 -21.02
C LYS A 145 -5.89 -14.15 -19.89
N VAL A 146 -6.07 -13.60 -18.68
CA VAL A 146 -6.66 -14.34 -17.55
C VAL A 146 -8.18 -14.17 -17.54
N SER A 147 -8.68 -13.00 -17.94
CA SER A 147 -10.12 -12.75 -18.09
C SER A 147 -10.74 -13.57 -19.23
N GLU A 148 -9.99 -13.89 -20.29
CA GLU A 148 -10.42 -14.81 -21.35
C GLU A 148 -10.54 -16.29 -20.90
N ARG A 149 -10.02 -16.67 -19.72
CA ARG A 149 -10.13 -18.04 -19.19
C ARG A 149 -11.33 -18.28 -18.28
N VAL A 150 -12.23 -17.32 -18.13
CA VAL A 150 -13.57 -17.62 -17.61
C VAL A 150 -14.40 -18.12 -18.79
N PRO A 151 -14.82 -19.40 -18.84
CA PRO A 151 -15.69 -19.86 -19.91
C PRO A 151 -16.93 -18.99 -19.89
N LYS A 152 -17.19 -18.26 -20.98
CA LYS A 152 -18.48 -17.62 -21.21
C LYS A 152 -19.52 -18.72 -21.08
N GLN A 153 -20.32 -18.67 -20.02
CA GLN A 153 -21.47 -19.54 -19.87
C GLN A 153 -22.29 -19.38 -21.17
N PRO A 154 -22.55 -20.47 -21.92
CA PRO A 154 -23.30 -20.35 -23.16
C PRO A 154 -24.65 -19.70 -22.86
N PRO A 155 -25.14 -18.81 -23.74
CA PRO A 155 -26.43 -18.15 -23.52
C PRO A 155 -27.50 -19.22 -23.28
N PRO A 156 -28.46 -18.97 -22.37
CA PRO A 156 -29.56 -19.88 -22.17
C PRO A 156 -30.25 -20.13 -23.53
N PRO A 157 -30.63 -21.38 -23.83
CA PRO A 157 -31.30 -21.68 -25.10
C PRO A 157 -32.55 -20.79 -25.23
N PRO A 158 -32.85 -20.28 -26.43
CA PRO A 158 -34.07 -19.52 -26.65
C PRO A 158 -35.26 -20.37 -26.21
N PRO A 159 -36.31 -19.75 -25.62
CA PRO A 159 -37.53 -20.48 -25.31
C PRO A 159 -38.00 -21.18 -26.58
N SER A 160 -38.24 -22.48 -26.47
CA SER A 160 -38.77 -23.29 -27.57
C SER A 160 -40.12 -22.69 -27.98
N GLU A 161 -40.11 -21.89 -29.04
CA GLU A 161 -41.31 -21.61 -29.80
C GLU A 161 -41.67 -22.88 -30.54
N GLY A 162 -42.69 -23.55 -30.03
CA GLY A 162 -43.36 -24.65 -30.70
C GLY A 162 -44.05 -25.53 -29.67
N ALA A 163 -45.26 -26.00 -29.91
CA ALA A 163 -46.20 -25.82 -30.99
C ALA A 163 -47.44 -26.59 -30.52
N GLN A 164 -48.63 -26.05 -30.84
CA GLN A 164 -49.97 -26.62 -30.64
C GLN A 164 -50.57 -26.46 -29.23
#